data_AF-A0A2D8UNV0-F1
#
_entry.id   AF-A0A2D8UNV0-F1
#
_cell.length_a   1.000
_cell.length_b   1.000
_cell.length_c   1.000
_cell.angle_alpha   90.00
_cell.angle_beta   90.00
_cell.angle_gamma   90.00
#
_symmetry.space_group_name_H-M   'P 1'
#
loop_
_entity.id
_entity.type
_entity.pdbx_description
1 polymer ?
#
loop_
_entity_poly.entity_id
_entity_poly.type
_entity_poly.pdbx_seq_one_letter_code
_entity_poly.pdbx_strand_id
1 'polypeptide(L)'
;MIGSGNILYSQGKNDECHTPAYGVLPILEYIPKGKTIWCPFDTEESWFVKLISLQNPVVYSHISKGENFYTYEPKHWDILISNPPFTNKRLIFKRALHFNKPFALLMTNTWLNDAAPKHLFKDRDLQLLMFDKRMKFDNRDKITFSSSYFCWNVLPKQIVMKLLRKEKTAVIPDFKG
;
A
#
# COMPACT_ATOMS: atom_id res chain seq x y z
N MET A 1 -4.48 -25.18 23.12
CA MET A 1 -5.39 -24.90 22.00
C MET A 1 -6.18 -23.65 22.33
N ILE A 2 -5.92 -22.55 21.62
CA ILE A 2 -6.68 -21.30 21.76
C ILE A 2 -7.19 -20.99 20.36
N GLY A 3 -8.52 -20.97 20.24
CA GLY A 3 -9.24 -20.94 18.98
C GLY A 3 -8.98 -19.68 18.17
N SER A 4 -8.74 -19.90 16.89
CA SER A 4 -8.71 -18.92 15.81
C SER A 4 -10.02 -18.14 15.82
N GLY A 5 -10.05 -17.01 16.51
CA GLY A 5 -11.18 -16.08 16.48
C GLY A 5 -11.35 -15.62 15.04
N ASN A 6 -12.48 -16.02 14.44
CA ASN A 6 -12.95 -15.59 13.13
C ASN A 6 -12.69 -14.09 12.94
N ILE A 7 -11.66 -13.77 12.14
CA ILE A 7 -11.47 -12.41 11.61
C ILE A 7 -12.58 -12.25 10.56
N LEU A 8 -13.73 -11.79 11.04
CA LEU A 8 -14.87 -11.40 10.24
C LEU A 8 -14.44 -10.26 9.32
N TYR A 9 -14.05 -10.60 8.09
CA TYR A 9 -14.33 -9.71 6.98
C TYR A 9 -15.84 -9.60 6.92
N SER A 10 -16.40 -8.44 7.27
CA SER A 10 -17.83 -8.22 7.11
C SER A 10 -18.16 -8.42 5.63
N GLN A 11 -18.92 -9.47 5.31
CA GLN A 11 -19.53 -9.62 4.00
C GLN A 11 -20.57 -8.50 3.84
N GLY A 12 -20.12 -7.34 3.39
CA GLY A 12 -20.98 -6.19 3.14
C GLY A 12 -20.26 -4.84 3.18
N LYS A 13 -20.20 -4.21 1.99
CA LYS A 13 -19.84 -2.80 1.67
C LYS A 13 -18.34 -2.49 1.49
N ASN A 14 -17.85 -2.64 0.24
CA ASN A 14 -16.70 -1.93 -0.36
C ASN A 14 -15.58 -1.49 0.61
N ASP A 15 -14.88 -2.44 1.23
CA ASP A 15 -13.66 -2.15 2.01
C ASP A 15 -12.44 -1.92 1.10
N GLU A 16 -12.53 -2.30 -0.17
CA GLU A 16 -11.50 -2.09 -1.20
C GLU A 16 -11.72 -0.75 -1.92
N CYS A 17 -10.78 0.18 -1.74
CA CYS A 17 -10.70 1.39 -2.55
C CYS A 17 -9.68 1.18 -3.68
N HIS A 18 -10.14 1.22 -4.93
CA HIS A 18 -9.24 1.21 -6.09
C HIS A 18 -8.36 2.47 -6.08
N THR A 19 -7.03 2.26 -6.04
CA THR A 19 -6.05 3.35 -6.13
C THR A 19 -5.87 3.71 -7.60
N PRO A 20 -6.10 4.97 -8.01
CA PRO A 20 -5.90 5.38 -9.40
C PRO A 20 -4.40 5.40 -9.75
N ALA A 21 -4.06 5.24 -11.03
CA ALA A 21 -2.68 5.22 -11.52
C ALA A 21 -1.82 6.37 -10.96
N TYR A 22 -2.34 7.60 -10.97
CA TYR A 22 -1.61 8.77 -10.46
C TYR A 22 -1.27 8.71 -8.96
N GLY A 23 -1.95 7.88 -8.17
CA GLY A 23 -1.63 7.62 -6.77
C GLY A 23 -0.54 6.55 -6.58
N VAL A 24 -0.33 5.69 -7.57
CA VAL A 24 0.71 4.65 -7.59
C VAL A 24 2.02 5.21 -8.14
N LEU A 25 1.98 6.03 -9.19
CA LEU A 25 3.18 6.57 -9.84
C LEU A 25 4.25 7.15 -8.89
N PRO A 26 3.92 7.90 -7.82
CA PRO A 26 4.94 8.47 -6.95
C PRO A 26 5.79 7.45 -6.20
N ILE A 27 5.26 6.25 -5.88
CA ILE A 27 6.02 5.24 -5.12
C ILE A 27 7.03 4.50 -6.01
N LEU A 28 6.81 4.45 -7.33
CA LEU A 28 7.65 3.72 -8.29
C LEU A 28 9.11 4.20 -8.30
N GLU A 29 9.33 5.50 -8.05
CA GLU A 29 10.67 6.12 -7.96
C GLU A 29 11.53 5.51 -6.83
N TYR A 30 10.90 4.93 -5.81
CA TYR A 30 11.56 4.41 -4.62
C TYR A 30 11.69 2.88 -4.62
N ILE A 31 11.31 2.21 -5.72
CA ILE A 31 11.45 0.76 -5.85
C ILE A 31 12.82 0.45 -6.45
N PRO A 32 13.72 -0.25 -5.73
CA PRO A 32 15.00 -0.67 -6.28
C PRO A 32 14.82 -1.70 -7.41
N LYS A 33 15.60 -1.59 -8.48
CA LYS A 33 15.59 -2.54 -9.59
C LYS A 33 15.91 -3.97 -9.11
N GLY A 34 15.30 -4.96 -9.75
CA GLY A 34 15.55 -6.38 -9.46
C GLY A 34 14.90 -6.92 -8.18
N LYS A 35 14.19 -6.09 -7.42
CA LYS A 35 13.42 -6.51 -6.24
C LYS A 35 12.05 -7.04 -6.63
N THR A 36 11.63 -8.13 -5.99
CA THR A 36 10.29 -8.71 -6.15
C THR A 36 9.32 -8.01 -5.20
N ILE A 37 8.26 -7.42 -5.76
CA ILE A 37 7.29 -6.64 -5.00
C ILE A 37 6.06 -7.49 -4.70
N TRP A 38 5.66 -7.54 -3.44
CA TRP A 38 4.43 -8.18 -3.01
C TRP A 38 3.30 -7.16 -2.88
N CYS A 39 2.21 -7.39 -3.62
CA CYS A 39 0.98 -6.62 -3.60
C CYS A 39 -0.15 -7.45 -2.93
N PRO A 40 -0.26 -7.44 -1.58
CA PRO A 40 -1.07 -8.40 -0.82
C PRO A 40 -2.59 -8.22 -0.84
N PHE A 41 -3.07 -7.10 -1.39
CA PHE A 41 -4.49 -6.73 -1.40
C PHE A 41 -4.97 -6.46 -2.83
N ASP A 42 -4.27 -6.99 -3.81
CA ASP A 42 -4.40 -6.60 -5.20
C ASP A 42 -4.73 -7.79 -6.10
N THR A 43 -5.46 -7.49 -7.17
CA THR A 43 -5.60 -8.39 -8.32
C THR A 43 -4.70 -7.90 -9.46
N GLU A 44 -4.60 -8.70 -10.52
CA GLU A 44 -3.89 -8.35 -11.75
C GLU A 44 -4.38 -7.04 -12.38
N GLU A 45 -5.65 -6.70 -12.13
CA GLU A 45 -6.27 -5.49 -12.66
C GLU A 45 -5.87 -4.21 -11.94
N SER A 46 -5.25 -4.32 -10.75
CA SER A 46 -4.84 -3.17 -9.95
C SER A 46 -3.74 -2.34 -10.65
N TRP A 47 -3.76 -1.04 -10.43
CA TRP A 47 -2.68 -0.17 -10.91
C TRP A 47 -1.34 -0.43 -10.22
N PHE A 48 -1.34 -0.98 -8.99
CA PHE A 48 -0.12 -1.45 -8.35
C PHE A 48 0.54 -2.55 -9.17
N VAL A 49 -0.20 -3.63 -9.48
CA VAL A 49 0.34 -4.75 -10.26
C VAL A 49 0.73 -4.30 -11.65
N LYS A 50 -0.13 -3.57 -12.37
CA LYS A 50 0.13 -3.12 -13.74
C LYS A 50 1.37 -2.23 -13.85
N LEU A 51 1.51 -1.21 -13.00
CA LEU A 51 2.59 -0.24 -13.13
C LEU A 51 3.92 -0.74 -12.56
N ILE A 52 3.90 -1.50 -11.46
CA ILE A 52 5.13 -2.05 -10.87
C ILE A 52 5.72 -3.12 -11.79
N SER A 53 4.88 -3.94 -12.43
CA SER A 53 5.34 -5.00 -13.36
C SER A 53 6.09 -4.47 -14.58
N LEU A 54 5.98 -3.18 -14.90
CA LEU A 54 6.76 -2.54 -15.98
C LEU A 54 8.26 -2.42 -15.63
N GLN A 55 8.63 -2.47 -14.35
CA GLN A 55 10.01 -2.25 -13.89
C GLN A 55 10.54 -3.30 -12.90
N ASN A 56 9.66 -4.09 -12.27
CA ASN A 56 10.02 -5.05 -11.23
C ASN A 56 9.14 -6.30 -11.30
N PRO A 57 9.65 -7.50 -10.93
CA PRO A 57 8.82 -8.66 -10.69
C PRO A 57 7.76 -8.39 -9.62
N VAL A 58 6.53 -8.82 -9.86
CA VAL A 58 5.41 -8.67 -8.93
C VAL A 58 4.84 -10.03 -8.57
N VAL A 59 4.63 -10.26 -7.28
CA VAL A 59 3.72 -11.29 -6.76
C VAL A 59 2.53 -10.58 -6.15
N TYR A 60 1.32 -10.96 -6.52
CA TYR A 60 0.11 -10.35 -5.99
C TYR A 60 -0.77 -11.42 -5.36
N SER A 61 -1.53 -11.03 -4.34
CA SER A 61 -2.46 -11.92 -3.67
C SER A 61 -3.73 -11.20 -3.30
N HIS A 62 -4.82 -11.95 -3.23
CA HIS A 62 -6.12 -11.36 -2.91
C HIS A 62 -6.98 -12.31 -2.08
N ILE A 63 -7.80 -11.76 -1.18
CA ILE A 63 -8.69 -12.57 -0.35
C ILE A 63 -9.67 -13.41 -1.18
N SER A 64 -10.08 -12.91 -2.35
CA SER A 64 -10.96 -13.64 -3.27
C SER A 64 -10.32 -14.90 -3.87
N LYS A 65 -8.98 -15.00 -3.84
CA LYS A 65 -8.22 -16.19 -4.26
C LYS A 65 -7.95 -17.15 -3.09
N GLY A 66 -8.49 -16.87 -1.91
CA GLY A 66 -8.17 -17.60 -0.67
C GLY A 66 -6.84 -17.17 -0.03
N GLU A 67 -6.19 -16.14 -0.55
CA GLU A 67 -4.86 -15.68 -0.11
C GLU A 67 -4.99 -14.59 0.97
N ASN A 68 -5.44 -15.05 2.13
CA ASN A 68 -5.53 -14.34 3.40
C ASN A 68 -4.33 -13.46 3.79
N PHE A 69 -4.29 -12.12 3.71
CA PHE A 69 -3.16 -11.34 4.28
C PHE A 69 -2.91 -11.54 5.79
N TYR A 70 -3.73 -12.26 6.56
CA TYR A 70 -3.37 -12.63 7.94
C TYR A 70 -2.63 -13.97 8.03
N THR A 71 -2.73 -14.81 7.00
CA THR A 71 -2.29 -16.22 7.05
C THR A 71 -1.39 -16.62 5.87
N TYR A 72 -1.59 -16.01 4.71
CA TYR A 72 -0.85 -16.23 3.48
C TYR A 72 0.40 -15.34 3.41
N GLU A 73 1.49 -15.92 2.91
CA GLU A 73 2.71 -15.22 2.53
C GLU A 73 3.30 -15.93 1.29
N PRO A 74 3.68 -15.20 0.23
CA PRO A 74 4.28 -15.82 -0.94
C PRO A 74 5.71 -16.30 -0.64
N LYS A 75 6.18 -17.32 -1.38
CA LYS A 75 7.50 -17.94 -1.15
C LYS A 75 8.66 -16.96 -1.26
N HIS A 76 8.59 -16.03 -2.22
CA HIS A 76 9.67 -15.08 -2.51
C HIS A 76 9.10 -13.68 -2.74
N TRP A 77 9.62 -12.71 -1.98
CA TRP A 77 9.32 -11.29 -2.08
C TRP A 77 10.35 -10.48 -1.28
N ASP A 78 10.59 -9.24 -1.70
CA ASP A 78 11.56 -8.33 -1.07
C ASP A 78 10.89 -7.13 -0.39
N ILE A 79 9.87 -6.55 -1.03
CA ILE A 79 9.22 -5.31 -0.58
C ILE A 79 7.71 -5.47 -0.69
N LEU A 80 6.96 -4.99 0.30
CA LEU A 80 5.51 -4.99 0.30
C LEU A 80 4.97 -3.61 -0.11
N ILE A 81 4.19 -3.52 -1.19
CA ILE A 81 3.59 -2.26 -1.65
C ILE A 81 2.14 -2.49 -2.04
N SER A 82 1.18 -1.80 -1.40
CA SER A 82 -0.25 -1.93 -1.73
C SER A 82 -1.12 -0.86 -1.06
N ASN A 83 -2.41 -0.84 -1.39
CA ASN A 83 -3.46 -0.13 -0.65
C ASN A 83 -4.27 -1.12 0.22
N PRO A 84 -4.00 -1.21 1.53
CA PRO A 84 -4.72 -2.11 2.42
C PRO A 84 -6.20 -1.72 2.58
N PRO A 85 -7.07 -2.68 2.94
CA PRO A 85 -8.43 -2.36 3.36
C PRO A 85 -8.43 -1.46 4.60
N PHE A 86 -9.49 -0.66 4.79
CA PHE A 86 -9.58 0.27 5.92
C PHE A 86 -9.77 -0.42 7.27
N THR A 87 -10.36 -1.62 7.26
CA THR A 87 -10.59 -2.44 8.45
C THR A 87 -9.28 -3.06 8.93
N ASN A 88 -9.16 -3.27 10.25
CA ASN A 88 -8.01 -3.94 10.88
C ASN A 88 -6.61 -3.35 10.59
N LYS A 89 -6.50 -2.06 10.21
CA LYS A 89 -5.24 -1.35 9.93
C LYS A 89 -4.11 -1.62 10.94
N ARG A 90 -4.39 -1.66 12.25
CA ARG A 90 -3.37 -1.96 13.28
C ARG A 90 -2.74 -3.35 13.09
N LEU A 91 -3.55 -4.37 12.78
CA LEU A 91 -3.05 -5.74 12.56
C LEU A 91 -2.25 -5.83 11.26
N ILE A 92 -2.71 -5.14 10.21
CA ILE A 92 -2.01 -5.09 8.93
C ILE A 92 -0.59 -4.53 9.09
N PHE A 93 -0.47 -3.35 9.69
CA PHE A 93 0.84 -2.72 9.92
C PHE A 93 1.70 -3.52 10.91
N LYS A 94 1.10 -4.12 11.95
CA LYS A 94 1.84 -5.02 12.86
C LYS A 94 2.44 -6.20 12.10
N ARG A 95 1.70 -6.82 11.17
CA ARG A 95 2.20 -7.92 10.34
C ARG A 95 3.27 -7.46 9.36
N ALA A 96 3.05 -6.33 8.69
CA ALA A 96 4.03 -5.75 7.77
C ALA A 96 5.39 -5.49 8.46
N LEU A 97 5.36 -4.91 9.68
CA LEU A 97 6.56 -4.71 10.50
C LEU A 97 7.20 -6.03 10.97
N HIS A 98 6.39 -7.07 11.25
CA HIS A 98 6.89 -8.36 11.71
C HIS A 98 7.74 -9.08 10.65
N PHE A 99 7.47 -8.89 9.36
CA PHE A 99 8.28 -9.47 8.29
C PHE A 99 9.72 -8.96 8.26
N ASN A 100 10.01 -7.85 8.94
CA ASN A 100 11.34 -7.23 8.96
C ASN A 100 11.88 -6.95 7.53
N LYS A 101 10.97 -6.65 6.60
CA LYS A 101 11.24 -6.24 5.22
C LYS A 101 10.64 -4.87 4.94
N PRO A 102 11.19 -4.11 3.97
CA PRO A 102 10.64 -2.82 3.60
C PRO A 102 9.18 -2.90 3.16
N PHE A 103 8.41 -1.87 3.46
CA PHE A 103 7.04 -1.73 2.95
C PHE A 103 6.65 -0.29 2.69
N ALA A 104 5.65 -0.11 1.82
CA ALA A 104 4.93 1.13 1.58
C ALA A 104 3.43 0.83 1.46
N LEU A 105 2.66 1.20 2.49
CA LEU A 105 1.22 0.94 2.56
C LEU A 105 0.45 2.25 2.53
N LEU A 106 -0.50 2.36 1.62
CA LEU A 106 -1.34 3.55 1.53
C LEU A 106 -2.27 3.64 2.75
N MET A 107 -2.35 4.81 3.38
CA MET A 107 -3.20 5.01 4.55
C MET A 107 -3.61 6.47 4.68
N THR A 108 -4.76 6.70 5.32
CA THR A 108 -5.20 8.06 5.62
C THR A 108 -4.34 8.69 6.71
N ASN A 109 -4.01 9.98 6.52
CA ASN A 109 -3.22 10.75 7.48
C ASN A 109 -3.96 10.97 8.80
N THR A 110 -5.29 10.82 8.84
CA THR A 110 -6.05 10.89 10.09
C THR A 110 -5.64 9.80 11.07
N TRP A 111 -5.05 8.69 10.59
CA TRP A 111 -4.56 7.64 11.47
C TRP A 111 -3.43 8.11 12.39
N LEU A 112 -2.68 9.17 12.02
CA LEU A 112 -1.64 9.76 12.87
C LEU A 112 -2.18 10.35 14.18
N ASN A 113 -3.49 10.63 14.24
CA ASN A 113 -4.14 11.10 15.45
C ASN A 113 -4.33 9.96 16.49
N ASP A 114 -4.34 8.70 16.04
CA ASP A 114 -4.49 7.54 16.91
C ASP A 114 -3.18 7.23 17.68
N ALA A 115 -3.29 6.53 18.81
CA ALA A 115 -2.12 6.00 19.53
C ALA A 115 -1.45 4.83 18.80
N ALA A 116 -2.18 4.12 17.93
CA ALA A 116 -1.70 2.92 17.26
C ALA A 116 -0.40 3.11 16.44
N PRO A 117 -0.28 4.08 15.53
CA PRO A 117 0.96 4.29 14.79
C PRO A 117 2.12 4.67 15.73
N LYS A 118 1.88 5.47 16.77
CA LYS A 118 2.90 5.85 17.77
C LYS A 118 3.49 4.63 18.47
N HIS A 119 2.67 3.63 18.77
CA HIS A 119 3.14 2.38 19.37
C HIS A 119 3.83 1.46 18.37
N LEU A 120 3.30 1.35 17.15
CA LEU A 120 3.85 0.46 16.11
C LEU A 120 5.22 0.93 15.61
N PHE A 121 5.40 2.25 15.52
CA PHE A 121 6.61 2.88 15.00
C PHE A 121 7.47 3.53 16.09
N LYS A 122 7.30 3.15 17.37
CA LYS A 122 8.10 3.72 18.46
C LYS A 122 9.60 3.49 18.26
N ASP A 123 9.96 2.28 17.84
CA ASP A 123 11.35 1.82 17.67
C ASP A 123 11.66 1.50 16.19
N ARG A 124 10.94 2.15 15.28
CA ARG A 124 11.03 1.98 13.82
C ARG A 124 10.79 3.33 13.15
N ASP A 125 11.63 3.71 12.20
CA ASP A 125 11.44 4.96 11.48
C ASP A 125 10.18 4.93 10.60
N LEU A 126 9.10 5.53 11.09
CA LEU A 126 7.94 5.82 10.25
C LEU A 126 8.37 6.77 9.14
N GLN A 127 8.21 6.31 7.91
CA GLN A 127 8.45 7.09 6.71
C GLN A 127 7.10 7.45 6.07
N LEU A 128 6.95 8.69 5.57
CA LEU A 128 5.73 9.18 4.94
C LEU A 128 6.05 9.73 3.54
N LEU A 129 5.44 9.12 2.52
CA LEU A 129 5.36 9.70 1.18
C LEU A 129 4.06 10.48 1.06
N MET A 130 4.14 11.78 1.28
CA MET A 130 3.01 12.70 1.35
C MET A 130 2.76 13.38 0.01
N PHE A 131 1.51 13.77 -0.21
CA PHE A 131 1.05 14.36 -1.46
C PHE A 131 0.59 15.81 -1.27
N ASP A 132 0.85 16.66 -2.26
CA ASP A 132 0.38 18.05 -2.32
C ASP A 132 -1.15 18.16 -2.40
N LYS A 133 -1.82 17.11 -2.89
CA LYS A 133 -3.27 17.04 -3.10
C LYS A 133 -3.83 15.75 -2.54
N ARG A 134 -5.14 15.77 -2.29
CA ARG A 134 -5.90 14.57 -1.90
C ARG A 134 -6.11 13.66 -3.12
N MET A 135 -5.83 12.37 -2.96
CA MET A 135 -6.24 11.35 -3.91
C MET A 135 -7.76 11.21 -3.89
N LYS A 136 -8.37 11.22 -5.08
CA LYS A 136 -9.75 10.81 -5.28
C LYS A 136 -9.74 9.31 -5.60
N PHE A 137 -10.18 8.50 -4.65
CA PHE A 137 -10.43 7.08 -4.83
C PHE A 137 -11.86 6.96 -5.35
N ASP A 138 -12.04 6.43 -6.56
CA ASP A 138 -13.32 6.35 -7.28
C ASP A 138 -14.00 7.69 -7.69
N ASN A 139 -15.02 7.58 -8.56
CA ASN A 139 -15.80 8.68 -9.14
C ASN A 139 -16.87 9.26 -8.18
N ARG A 140 -16.84 8.92 -6.90
CA ARG A 140 -17.74 9.53 -5.92
C ARG A 140 -17.11 10.84 -5.49
N ASP A 141 -17.81 11.95 -5.69
CA ASP A 141 -17.42 13.30 -5.24
C ASP A 141 -17.41 13.46 -3.70
N LYS A 142 -17.11 12.40 -2.96
CA LYS A 142 -16.90 12.47 -1.52
C LYS A 142 -15.54 13.09 -1.24
N ILE A 143 -15.52 14.03 -0.31
CA ILE A 143 -14.29 14.60 0.25
C ILE A 143 -13.48 13.45 0.86
N THR A 144 -12.39 13.07 0.22
CA THR A 144 -11.46 12.06 0.75
C THR A 144 -10.53 12.73 1.77
N PHE A 145 -10.16 12.01 2.83
CA PHE A 145 -9.10 12.48 3.72
C PHE A 145 -7.75 12.47 3.00
N SER A 146 -6.84 13.35 3.41
CA SER A 146 -5.45 13.25 2.93
C SER A 146 -4.89 11.88 3.27
N SER A 147 -4.12 11.33 2.33
CA SER A 147 -3.53 10.01 2.44
C SER A 147 -2.06 10.10 2.05
N SER A 148 -1.27 9.14 2.51
CA SER A 148 0.17 9.05 2.24
C SER A 148 0.55 7.57 2.21
N TYR A 149 1.68 7.23 1.58
CA TYR A 149 2.26 5.92 1.88
C TYR A 149 2.93 6.00 3.25
N PHE A 150 2.52 5.12 4.15
CA PHE A 150 3.20 4.85 5.40
C PHE A 150 4.18 3.74 5.12
N CYS A 151 5.46 4.07 5.27
CA CYS A 151 6.56 3.24 4.85
C CYS A 151 7.47 2.89 6.03
N TRP A 152 8.27 1.85 5.83
CA TRP A 152 9.45 1.57 6.62
C TRP A 152 10.55 1.06 5.70
N ASN A 153 11.74 1.68 5.76
CA ASN A 153 12.92 1.34 4.99
C ASN A 153 12.76 1.35 3.44
N VAL A 154 11.93 2.24 2.92
CA VAL A 154 11.71 2.44 1.46
C VAL A 154 12.17 3.82 1.00
N LEU A 155 11.88 4.86 1.79
CA LEU A 155 12.18 6.24 1.43
C LEU A 155 13.59 6.64 1.88
N PRO A 156 14.23 7.62 1.20
CA PRO A 156 15.54 8.12 1.59
C PRO A 156 15.53 8.96 2.89
N LYS A 157 14.35 9.35 3.38
CA LYS A 157 14.16 10.10 4.63
C LYS A 157 12.75 9.89 5.19
N GLN A 158 12.52 10.29 6.44
CA GLN A 158 11.25 10.09 7.15
C GLN A 158 10.05 10.80 6.52
N ILE A 159 10.21 11.97 5.88
CA ILE A 159 9.09 12.65 5.21
C ILE A 159 9.53 13.13 3.83
N VAL A 160 8.83 12.67 2.80
CA VAL A 160 9.02 13.05 1.40
C VAL A 160 7.70 13.60 0.86
N MET A 161 7.75 14.76 0.22
CA MET A 161 6.59 15.40 -0.41
C MET A 161 6.63 15.17 -1.92
N LYS A 162 5.50 14.82 -2.53
CA LYS A 162 5.34 14.65 -3.99
C LYS A 162 4.12 15.36 -4.53
N LEU A 163 4.21 15.76 -5.79
CA LEU A 163 3.09 16.32 -6.55
C LEU A 163 2.25 15.19 -7.15
N LEU A 164 0.94 15.20 -6.91
CA LEU A 164 0.00 14.32 -7.62
C LEU A 164 -0.42 14.98 -8.94
N ARG A 165 0.10 14.41 -10.03
CA ARG A 165 -0.28 14.80 -11.38
C ARG A 165 -1.49 13.98 -11.81
N LYS A 166 -2.69 14.55 -11.64
CA LYS A 166 -3.92 14.03 -12.25
C LYS A 166 -3.81 14.30 -13.75
N GLU A 167 -3.85 13.26 -14.57
CA GLU A 167 -3.65 13.42 -16.00
C GLU A 167 -4.71 14.32 -16.66
N LYS A 168 -4.25 15.26 -17.49
CA LYS A 168 -4.75 15.39 -18.86
C LYS A 168 -3.75 14.84 -19.90
N THR A 169 -2.60 14.35 -19.42
CA THR A 169 -1.39 13.98 -20.17
C THR A 169 -0.39 13.33 -19.18
N ALA A 170 -0.56 12.07 -18.75
CA ALA A 170 0.67 11.34 -18.40
C ALA A 170 1.22 10.77 -19.69
N VAL A 171 2.43 11.19 -20.01
CA VAL A 171 3.31 10.36 -20.80
C VAL A 171 3.63 9.17 -19.90
N ILE A 172 3.09 8.00 -20.24
CA ILE A 172 3.58 6.73 -19.69
C ILE A 172 5.09 6.77 -19.95
N PRO A 173 5.95 6.67 -18.91
CA PRO A 173 7.38 6.62 -19.15
C PRO A 173 7.66 5.49 -20.15
N ASP A 174 8.36 5.80 -21.22
CA ASP A 174 8.76 4.82 -22.23
C ASP A 174 9.76 3.88 -21.53
N PHE A 175 9.26 2.81 -20.90
CA PHE A 175 10.07 1.77 -20.29
C PHE A 175 10.59 0.87 -21.40
N LYS A 176 11.48 1.42 -22.23
CA LYS A 176 12.29 0.64 -23.15
C LYS A 176 13.39 -0.04 -22.35
N GLY A 177 13.18 -1.32 -22.06
CA GLY A 177 14.24 -2.29 -21.80
C GLY A 177 14.68 -2.93 -23.11
#